data_AF-A0A8X6IBF6-F1
#
_entry.id   AF-A0A8X6IBF6-F1
#
_cell.length_a   1.000
_cell.length_b   1.000
_cell.length_c   1.000
_cell.angle_alpha   90.00
_cell.angle_beta   90.00
_cell.angle_gamma   90.00
#
_symmetry.space_group_name_H-M   'P 1'
#
loop_
_entity.id
_entity.type
_entity.pdbx_description
1 polymer ?
#
loop_
_entity_poly.entity_id
_entity_poly.type
_entity_poly.pdbx_seq_one_letter_code
_entity_poly.pdbx_strand_id
1 'polypeptide(L)'
;MEVKAKKGDSVKLKPKAVVFYNNTMGGVDRSDQCLSYYPVARNQQRRYCKKIFRHLLNQIVWNSFVIFEKNDGIFNHIGFRMKLIE
;
A
#
# COMPACT_ATOMS: atom_id res chain seq x y z
N MET A 1 -16.96 -16.38 -6.97
CA MET A 1 -15.93 -16.73 -5.96
C MET A 1 -16.60 -16.80 -4.60
N GLU A 2 -16.77 -18.01 -4.09
CA GLU A 2 -17.37 -18.26 -2.77
C GLU A 2 -16.31 -18.10 -1.68
N VAL A 3 -16.49 -17.13 -0.80
CA VAL A 3 -15.63 -16.98 0.38
C VAL A 3 -16.30 -17.69 1.55
N LYS A 4 -15.81 -18.88 1.90
CA LYS A 4 -16.30 -19.67 3.05
C LYS A 4 -15.84 -19.02 4.36
N ALA A 5 -16.76 -18.82 5.29
CA ALA A 5 -16.44 -18.40 6.66
C ALA A 5 -15.98 -19.60 7.51
N LYS A 6 -15.04 -19.39 8.44
CA LYS A 6 -14.63 -20.43 9.41
C LYS A 6 -15.65 -20.55 10.55
N LYS A 7 -16.15 -21.78 10.70
CA LYS A 7 -16.78 -22.45 11.86
C LYS A 7 -18.21 -21.99 12.25
N GLY A 8 -19.17 -22.90 12.04
CA GLY A 8 -20.54 -22.83 12.57
C GLY A 8 -21.66 -23.02 11.54
N ASP A 9 -21.89 -24.27 11.09
CA ASP A 9 -23.15 -24.89 10.60
C ASP A 9 -24.21 -24.14 9.76
N SER A 10 -23.86 -23.05 9.09
CA SER A 10 -24.64 -22.60 7.94
C SER A 10 -23.75 -21.77 7.03
N VAL A 11 -23.60 -22.21 5.77
CA VAL A 11 -22.94 -21.44 4.73
C VAL A 11 -23.83 -20.23 4.42
N LYS A 12 -23.75 -19.19 5.25
CA LYS A 12 -24.40 -17.91 4.99
C LYS A 12 -23.64 -17.25 3.85
N LEU A 13 -24.20 -17.33 2.64
CA LEU A 13 -23.73 -16.59 1.49
C LEU A 13 -23.79 -15.09 1.80
N LYS A 14 -22.62 -14.47 1.94
CA LYS A 14 -22.52 -13.01 2.06
C LYS A 14 -23.07 -12.39 0.77
N PRO A 15 -23.85 -11.30 0.83
CA PRO A 15 -24.29 -10.59 -0.35
C PRO A 15 -23.10 -10.19 -1.23
N LYS A 16 -23.27 -10.25 -2.55
CA LYS A 16 -22.21 -9.90 -3.52
C LYS A 16 -21.62 -8.51 -3.24
N ALA A 17 -22.46 -7.55 -2.86
CA ALA A 17 -22.04 -6.20 -2.48
C ALA A 17 -21.05 -6.20 -1.30
N VAL A 18 -21.31 -7.00 -0.26
CA VAL A 18 -20.44 -7.12 0.92
C VAL A 18 -19.11 -7.78 0.55
N VAL A 19 -19.13 -8.79 -0.31
CA VAL A 19 -17.90 -9.44 -0.79
C VAL A 19 -17.05 -8.46 -1.62
N PHE A 20 -17.69 -7.75 -2.55
CA PHE A 20 -17.01 -6.76 -3.39
C PHE A 20 -16.38 -5.64 -2.55
N TYR A 21 -17.14 -5.08 -1.60
CA TYR A 21 -16.64 -4.04 -0.71
C TYR A 21 -15.43 -4.50 0.11
N ASN A 22 -15.53 -5.66 0.77
CA ASN A 22 -14.42 -6.18 1.58
C ASN A 22 -13.16 -6.46 0.76
N ASN A 23 -13.32 -6.81 -0.52
CA ASN A 23 -12.19 -7.06 -1.42
C ASN A 23 -11.50 -5.77 -1.88
N THR A 24 -12.20 -4.64 -1.95
CA THR A 24 -11.68 -3.38 -2.53
C THR A 24 -11.37 -2.30 -1.49
N MET A 25 -12.06 -2.29 -0.33
CA MET A 25 -11.97 -1.23 0.67
C MET A 25 -10.55 -0.97 1.20
N GLY A 26 -9.71 -2.02 1.25
CA GLY A 26 -8.36 -1.93 1.82
C GLY A 26 -7.31 -1.28 0.91
N GLY A 27 -7.69 -0.72 -0.24
CA GLY A 27 -6.73 -0.13 -1.18
C GLY A 27 -5.89 0.99 -0.54
N VAL A 28 -6.54 1.91 0.17
CA VAL A 28 -5.88 3.05 0.83
C VAL A 28 -5.01 2.56 2.00
N ASP A 29 -5.58 1.76 2.90
CA ASP A 29 -4.86 1.22 4.06
C ASP A 29 -3.60 0.45 3.67
N ARG A 30 -3.67 -0.34 2.59
CA ARG A 30 -2.49 -1.07 2.07
C ARG A 30 -1.43 -0.12 1.55
N SER A 31 -1.81 0.93 0.81
CA SER A 31 -0.86 1.94 0.33
C SER A 31 -0.21 2.70 1.50
N ASP A 32 -0.98 3.06 2.52
CA ASP A 32 -0.46 3.73 3.72
C ASP A 32 0.47 2.80 4.52
N GLN A 33 0.13 1.52 4.63
CA GLN A 33 1.00 0.49 5.21
C GLN A 33 2.32 0.39 4.44
N CYS A 34 2.27 0.36 3.10
CA CYS A 34 3.48 0.33 2.24
C CYS A 34 4.39 1.55 2.47
N LEU A 35 3.81 2.74 2.63
CA LEU A 35 4.55 3.97 2.93
C LEU A 35 5.13 3.97 4.34
N SER A 36 4.46 3.33 5.30
CA SER A 36 4.90 3.27 6.69
C SER A 36 6.19 2.46 6.90
N TYR A 37 6.48 1.48 6.03
CA TYR A 37 7.71 0.67 6.14
C TYR A 37 8.99 1.48 5.93
N TYR A 38 8.93 2.59 5.19
CA TYR A 38 10.09 3.44 4.87
C TYR A 38 9.77 4.91 5.18
N PRO A 39 9.67 5.30 6.46
CA PRO A 39 9.27 6.64 6.84
C PRO A 39 10.35 7.67 6.47
N VAL A 40 10.01 8.61 5.58
CA VAL A 40 10.92 9.68 5.14
C VAL A 40 10.85 10.92 6.03
N ALA A 41 9.73 11.10 6.74
CA ALA A 41 9.51 12.21 7.67
C ALA A 41 10.19 11.93 9.02
N ARG A 42 10.94 12.92 9.54
CA ARG A 42 11.52 12.84 10.90
C ARG A 42 10.57 13.49 11.90
N ASN A 43 10.40 12.88 13.08
CA ASN A 43 9.47 13.30 14.14
C ASN A 43 9.62 14.76 14.61
N GLN A 44 10.76 15.42 14.34
CA GLN A 44 11.05 16.79 14.77
C GLN A 44 11.02 17.84 13.63
N GLN A 45 10.23 17.65 12.57
CA GLN A 45 10.08 18.70 11.55
C GLN A 45 9.11 19.80 11.99
N ARG A 46 9.65 20.88 12.58
CA ARG A 46 8.90 22.10 12.94
C ARG A 46 8.23 22.80 11.73
N ARG A 47 8.70 22.58 10.50
CA ARG A 47 8.18 23.21 9.29
C ARG A 47 7.25 22.26 8.53
N TYR A 48 5.95 22.54 8.57
CA TYR A 48 4.90 21.75 7.92
C TYR A 48 5.15 21.52 6.41
N CYS A 49 5.60 22.54 5.68
CA CYS A 49 5.92 22.40 4.25
C CYS A 49 6.97 21.31 3.99
N LYS A 50 7.98 21.19 4.85
CA LYS A 50 9.01 20.15 4.72
C LYS A 50 8.48 18.75 5.06
N LYS A 51 7.43 18.66 5.88
CA LYS A 51 6.74 17.40 6.21
C LYS A 51 5.92 16.93 5.00
N ILE A 52 5.12 17.82 4.40
CA ILE A 52 4.35 17.53 3.18
C ILE A 52 5.29 17.12 2.05
N PHE A 53 6.34 17.90 1.79
CA PHE A 53 7.29 17.61 0.71
C PHE A 53 7.86 16.18 0.81
N ARG A 54 8.27 15.75 2.01
CA ARG A 54 8.79 14.40 2.25
C ARG A 54 7.74 13.32 2.11
N HIS A 55 6.50 13.60 2.51
CA HIS A 55 5.39 12.68 2.32
C HIS A 55 5.09 12.47 0.83
N LEU A 56 5.00 13.56 0.06
CA LEU A 56 4.85 13.52 -1.40
C LEU A 56 6.01 12.77 -2.06
N LEU A 57 7.24 13.02 -1.62
CA LEU A 57 8.41 12.30 -2.12
C LEU A 57 8.29 10.79 -1.89
N ASN A 58 7.83 10.36 -0.70
CA ASN A 58 7.63 8.94 -0.41
C ASN A 58 6.53 8.32 -1.29
N GLN A 59 5.43 9.06 -1.53
CA GLN A 59 4.36 8.65 -2.44
C GLN A 59 4.85 8.52 -3.88
N ILE A 60 5.67 9.46 -4.36
CA ILE A 60 6.27 9.42 -5.71
C ILE A 60 7.09 8.14 -5.87
N VAL A 61 7.99 7.84 -4.91
CA VAL A 61 8.82 6.62 -4.97
C VAL A 61 7.97 5.36 -5.00
N TRP A 62 6.91 5.29 -4.18
CA TRP A 62 5.98 4.16 -4.18
C TRP A 62 5.25 4.02 -5.53
N ASN A 63 4.73 5.12 -6.07
CA ASN A 63 4.03 5.10 -7.36
C ASN A 63 4.97 4.69 -8.51
N SER A 64 6.21 5.18 -8.51
CA SER A 64 7.23 4.75 -9.47
C SER A 64 7.53 3.26 -9.36
N PHE A 65 7.59 2.72 -8.13
CA PHE A 65 7.76 1.29 -7.91
C PHE A 65 6.57 0.48 -8.45
N VAL A 66 5.32 0.92 -8.21
CA VAL A 66 4.12 0.25 -8.74
C VAL A 66 4.12 0.23 -10.27
N ILE A 67 4.56 1.30 -10.93
CA ILE A 67 4.70 1.34 -12.39
C ILE A 67 5.80 0.37 -12.85
N PHE A 68 6.94 0.36 -12.15
CA PHE A 68 8.04 -0.56 -12.44
C PHE A 68 7.61 -2.03 -12.31
N GLU A 69 6.90 -2.39 -11.24
CA GLU A 69 6.36 -3.74 -11.01
C GLU A 69 5.37 -4.14 -12.12
N LYS A 70 4.52 -3.21 -12.58
CA LYS A 70 3.60 -3.46 -13.71
C LYS A 70 4.30 -3.66 -15.05
N ASN A 71 5.54 -3.19 -15.20
CA ASN A 71 6.35 -3.36 -16.40
C ASN A 71 7.36 -4.52 -16.23
N ASP A 72 6.95 -5.59 -15.54
CA ASP A 72 7.75 -6.80 -15.29
C ASP A 72 9.07 -6.54 -14.55
N GLY A 73 9.08 -5.53 -13.68
CA GLY A 73 10.22 -5.18 -12.85
C GLY A 73 10.59 -6.30 -11.87
N ILE A 74 11.87 -6.69 -11.87
CA ILE A 74 12.36 -7.87 -11.11
C ILE A 74 12.73 -7.52 -9.65
N PHE A 75 12.94 -6.24 -9.34
CA PHE A 75 13.39 -5.83 -8.00
C PHE A 75 12.25 -5.77 -7.00
N ASN A 76 12.52 -6.26 -5.79
CA ASN A 76 11.70 -5.95 -4.60
C ASN A 76 11.80 -4.44 -4.28
N HIS A 77 10.82 -3.89 -3.56
CA HIS A 77 10.77 -2.46 -3.23
C HIS A 77 12.08 -1.93 -2.60
N ILE A 78 12.76 -2.70 -1.74
CA ILE A 78 14.07 -2.32 -1.18
C ILE A 78 15.13 -2.21 -2.28
N GLY A 79 15.23 -3.22 -3.16
CA GLY A 79 16.19 -3.23 -4.26
C GLY A 79 15.96 -2.08 -5.23
N PHE A 80 14.69 -1.78 -5.53
CA PHE A 80 14.31 -0.62 -6.32
C PHE A 80 14.76 0.69 -5.67
N ARG A 81 14.57 0.85 -4.36
CA ARG A 81 15.00 2.05 -3.62
C ARG A 81 16.52 2.18 -3.54
N MET A 82 17.26 1.08 -3.37
CA MET A 82 18.73 1.11 -3.36
C MET A 82 19.27 1.60 -4.70
N LYS A 83 18.69 1.13 -5.82
CA LYS A 83 19.04 1.57 -7.17
C LYS A 83 18.66 3.02 -7.48
N LEU A 84 17.69 3.59 -6.75
CA LEU A 84 17.33 5.01 -6.84
C LEU A 84 18.34 5.93 -6.12
N ILE A 85 19.11 5.39 -5.17
CA ILE A 85 20.08 6.14 -4.37
C ILE A 85 21.47 6.10 -5.02
N GLU A 86 21.77 5.02 -5.74
CA GLU A 86 22.95 4.87 -6.61
C GLU A 86 22.94 5.90 -7.75
#